data_AF-A0AAV5F5W2-F1
#
_entry.id   AF-A0AAV5F5W2-F1
#
_cell.length_a   1.000
_cell.length_b   1.000
_cell.length_c   1.000
_cell.angle_alpha   90.00
_cell.angle_beta   90.00
_cell.angle_gamma   90.00
#
_symmetry.space_group_name_H-M   'P 1'
#
loop_
_entity.id
_entity.type
_entity.pdbx_description
1 polymer ?
#
loop_
_entity_poly.entity_id
_entity_poly.type
_entity_poly.pdbx_seq_one_letter_code
_entity_poly.pdbx_strand_id
1 'polypeptide(L)'
;MAWLVDGRRRLDPARFDPDIMRRYLGNVVTYASREETVEAVSSAQLADVAAMAGVAIAEVFCPERFEELVDWMEERKGMFKQEGGKWTEVVGVGTGSPALVVSAFMPFKVEGDFGFGRPQLVMPWIRPGRLGSASMMVARSPREDGS
;
A
#
# COMPACT_ATOMS: atom_id res chain seq x y z
N MET A 1 -10.17 -1.87 -7.46
CA MET A 1 -9.39 -2.15 -6.23
C MET A 1 -8.01 -1.52 -6.33
N ALA A 2 -7.37 -1.24 -5.20
CA ALA A 2 -6.00 -0.76 -5.15
C ALA A 2 -5.23 -1.37 -3.98
N TRP A 3 -3.91 -1.44 -4.13
CA TRP A 3 -2.99 -2.05 -3.18
C TRP A 3 -1.82 -1.10 -2.93
N LEU A 4 -1.48 -0.89 -1.66
CA LEU A 4 -0.22 -0.22 -1.31
C LEU A 4 0.94 -1.20 -1.48
N VAL A 5 1.97 -0.76 -2.21
CA VAL A 5 3.15 -1.55 -2.56
C VAL A 5 4.39 -0.93 -1.94
N ASP A 6 5.14 -1.70 -1.14
CA ASP A 6 6.42 -1.29 -0.56
C ASP A 6 7.55 -1.36 -1.60
N GLY A 7 8.17 -0.21 -1.86
CA GLY A 7 9.24 -0.07 -2.84
C GLY A 7 10.63 -0.37 -2.34
N ARG A 8 10.84 -0.58 -1.03
CA ARG A 8 12.20 -0.76 -0.46
C ARG A 8 13.02 -1.85 -1.14
N ARG A 9 12.36 -2.95 -1.54
CA ARG A 9 13.00 -4.09 -2.21
C ARG A 9 13.09 -3.93 -3.73
N ARG A 10 12.64 -2.79 -4.27
CA ARG A 10 12.44 -2.53 -5.70
C ARG A 10 13.22 -1.33 -6.21
N LEU A 11 13.86 -0.59 -5.33
CA LEU A 11 14.83 0.43 -5.74
C LEU A 11 16.08 -0.24 -6.32
N ASP A 12 16.73 0.44 -7.24
CA ASP A 12 17.95 -0.03 -7.89
C ASP A 12 19.04 -0.34 -6.84
N PRO A 13 19.48 -1.61 -6.69
CA PRO A 13 20.49 -1.99 -5.72
C PRO A 13 21.87 -1.40 -6.02
N ALA A 14 22.13 -0.93 -7.24
CA ALA A 14 23.37 -0.22 -7.58
C ALA A 14 23.39 1.21 -7.00
N ARG A 15 22.22 1.77 -6.69
CA ARG A 15 22.06 3.12 -6.12
C ARG A 15 21.69 3.11 -4.64
N PHE A 16 21.00 2.06 -4.19
CA PHE A 16 20.47 1.96 -2.84
C PHE A 16 20.85 0.63 -2.19
N ASP A 17 21.58 0.70 -1.08
CA ASP A 17 21.93 -0.49 -0.29
C ASP A 17 20.64 -1.19 0.24
N PRO A 18 20.39 -2.46 -0.10
CA PRO A 18 19.16 -3.17 0.31
C PRO A 18 19.00 -3.33 1.83
N ASP A 19 20.10 -3.48 2.57
CA ASP A 19 20.07 -3.64 4.03
C ASP A 19 19.75 -2.32 4.73
N ILE A 20 20.26 -1.20 4.19
CA ILE A 20 19.87 0.14 4.62
C ILE A 20 18.41 0.40 4.30
N MET A 21 17.97 0.11 3.06
CA MET A 21 16.59 0.33 2.64
C MET A 21 15.58 -0.48 3.47
N ARG A 22 15.94 -1.72 3.87
CA ARG A 22 15.11 -2.52 4.77
C ARG A 22 14.88 -1.87 6.14
N ARG A 23 15.82 -1.04 6.60
CA ARG A 23 15.74 -0.32 7.89
C ARG A 23 15.34 1.14 7.73
N TYR A 24 15.12 1.61 6.49
CA TYR A 24 14.80 3.00 6.22
C TYR A 24 13.47 3.39 6.87
N LEU A 25 13.54 4.40 7.75
CA LEU A 25 12.40 4.99 8.42
C LEU A 25 11.84 6.13 7.57
N GLY A 26 10.74 5.85 6.87
CA GLY A 26 10.07 6.79 5.98
C GLY A 26 9.07 6.09 5.08
N ASN A 27 8.47 6.84 4.15
CA ASN A 27 7.54 6.28 3.17
C ASN A 27 8.28 5.93 1.88
N VAL A 28 8.19 4.66 1.48
CA VAL A 28 8.65 4.17 0.17
C VAL A 28 7.51 3.33 -0.37
N VAL A 29 6.42 3.99 -0.74
CA VAL A 29 5.17 3.33 -1.10
C VAL A 29 4.62 3.92 -2.38
N THR A 30 4.05 3.06 -3.21
CA THR A 30 3.24 3.44 -4.37
C THR A 30 1.93 2.67 -4.35
N TYR A 31 1.01 3.04 -5.23
CA TYR A 31 -0.24 2.31 -5.42
C TYR A 31 -0.20 1.52 -6.71
N ALA A 32 -0.60 0.26 -6.64
CA ALA A 32 -1.15 -0.48 -7.76
C ALA A 32 -2.67 -0.28 -7.76
N SER A 33 -3.29 -0.07 -8.91
CA SER A 33 -4.74 -0.03 -8.99
C SER A 33 -5.25 -0.73 -10.25
N ARG A 34 -6.42 -1.34 -10.13
CA ARG A 34 -7.13 -1.96 -11.25
C ARG A 34 -8.62 -1.80 -11.06
N GLU A 35 -9.29 -1.33 -12.10
CA GLU A 35 -10.74 -1.21 -12.17
C GLU A 35 -11.32 -2.42 -12.90
N GLU A 36 -12.41 -2.96 -12.34
CA GLU A 36 -13.21 -4.04 -12.91
C GLU A 36 -14.65 -3.88 -12.42
N THR A 37 -15.60 -4.50 -13.13
CA THR A 37 -17.01 -4.46 -12.71
C THR A 37 -17.24 -5.30 -11.46
N VAL A 38 -18.23 -4.92 -10.66
CA VAL A 38 -18.60 -5.66 -9.44
C VAL A 38 -19.02 -7.08 -9.79
N GLU A 39 -19.74 -7.24 -10.89
CA GLU A 39 -20.21 -8.53 -11.40
C GLU A 39 -19.04 -9.41 -11.83
N ALA A 40 -18.03 -8.85 -12.51
CA ALA A 40 -16.83 -9.61 -12.90
C ALA A 40 -16.05 -10.10 -11.67
N VAL A 41 -15.87 -9.25 -10.66
CA VAL A 41 -15.15 -9.63 -9.43
C VAL A 41 -15.93 -10.64 -8.60
N SER A 42 -17.24 -10.45 -8.43
CA SER A 42 -18.07 -11.32 -7.58
C SER A 42 -18.39 -12.69 -8.17
N SER A 43 -18.34 -12.82 -9.51
CA SER A 43 -18.55 -14.10 -10.20
C SER A 43 -17.26 -14.86 -10.51
N ALA A 44 -16.09 -14.22 -10.43
CA ALA A 44 -14.80 -14.84 -10.67
C ALA A 44 -14.39 -15.81 -9.55
N GLN A 45 -13.54 -16.80 -9.88
CA GLN A 45 -12.91 -17.61 -8.85
C GLN A 45 -11.90 -16.77 -8.07
N LEU A 46 -11.70 -17.09 -6.79
CA LEU A 46 -10.73 -16.38 -5.94
C LEU A 46 -9.31 -16.38 -6.54
N ALA A 47 -8.93 -17.47 -7.21
CA ALA A 47 -7.64 -17.57 -7.90
C ALA A 47 -7.50 -16.55 -9.03
N ASP A 48 -8.57 -16.28 -9.78
CA ASP A 48 -8.58 -15.30 -10.86
C ASP A 48 -8.49 -13.87 -10.32
N VAL A 49 -9.22 -13.58 -9.23
CA VAL A 49 -9.12 -12.28 -8.54
C VAL A 49 -7.71 -12.07 -7.96
N ALA A 50 -7.10 -13.12 -7.42
CA ALA A 50 -5.72 -13.07 -6.93
C ALA A 50 -4.72 -12.86 -8.08
N ALA A 51 -4.90 -13.54 -9.21
CA ALA A 51 -4.06 -13.37 -10.39
C ALA A 51 -4.19 -11.94 -10.95
N MET A 52 -5.40 -11.40 -10.99
CA MET A 52 -5.69 -10.02 -11.38
C MET A 52 -4.93 -9.01 -10.50
N ALA A 53 -5.00 -9.18 -9.17
CA ALA A 53 -4.24 -8.36 -8.22
C ALA A 53 -2.72 -8.50 -8.45
N GLY A 54 -2.24 -9.73 -8.67
CA GLY A 54 -0.85 -10.01 -8.95
C GLY A 54 -0.31 -9.29 -10.19
N VAL A 55 -1.08 -9.28 -11.29
CA VAL A 55 -0.74 -8.55 -12.52
C VAL A 55 -0.65 -7.05 -12.25
N ALA A 56 -1.68 -6.46 -11.61
CA ALA A 56 -1.69 -5.02 -11.32
C ALA A 56 -0.54 -4.60 -10.40
N ILE A 57 -0.19 -5.42 -9.42
CA ILE A 57 0.96 -5.17 -8.53
C ILE A 57 2.27 -5.29 -9.33
N ALA A 58 2.41 -6.29 -10.20
CA ALA A 58 3.60 -6.52 -11.01
C ALA A 58 3.92 -5.33 -11.94
N GLU A 59 2.89 -4.68 -12.50
CA GLU A 59 3.04 -3.49 -13.37
C GLU A 59 3.72 -2.31 -12.68
N VAL A 60 3.51 -2.14 -11.36
CA VAL A 60 4.15 -1.06 -10.58
C VAL A 60 5.41 -1.53 -9.85
N PHE A 61 5.85 -2.76 -10.10
CA PHE A 61 6.88 -3.44 -9.31
C PHE A 61 8.30 -3.27 -9.86
N CYS A 62 8.61 -2.06 -10.34
CA CYS A 62 9.87 -1.68 -10.95
C CYS A 62 10.45 -0.38 -10.34
N PRO A 63 11.77 -0.15 -10.38
CA PRO A 63 12.40 1.08 -9.88
C PRO A 63 11.85 2.35 -10.54
N GLU A 64 11.60 2.30 -11.84
CA GLU A 64 11.20 3.45 -12.67
C GLU A 64 9.90 4.08 -12.15
N ARG A 65 8.96 3.26 -11.68
CA ARG A 65 7.70 3.73 -11.10
C ARG A 65 7.90 4.65 -9.89
N PHE A 66 8.91 4.39 -9.07
CA PHE A 66 9.20 5.23 -7.90
C PHE A 66 9.88 6.53 -8.30
N GLU A 67 10.73 6.50 -9.33
CA GLU A 67 11.37 7.69 -9.89
C GLU A 67 10.36 8.61 -10.55
N GLU A 68 9.48 8.07 -11.39
CA GLU A 68 8.38 8.80 -12.01
C GLU A 68 7.48 9.48 -10.96
N LEU A 69 7.20 8.79 -9.84
CA LEU A 69 6.40 9.36 -8.76
C LEU A 69 7.12 10.53 -8.07
N VAL A 70 8.43 10.42 -7.85
CA VAL A 70 9.25 11.51 -7.28
C VAL A 70 9.29 12.69 -8.24
N ASP A 71 9.56 12.46 -9.52
CA ASP A 71 9.59 13.50 -10.55
C ASP A 71 8.24 14.22 -10.65
N TRP A 72 7.14 13.46 -10.70
CA TRP A 72 5.79 14.00 -10.73
C TRP A 72 5.49 14.90 -9.52
N MET A 73 5.93 14.49 -8.32
CA MET A 73 5.77 15.26 -7.08
C MET A 73 6.64 16.52 -7.08
N GLU A 74 7.89 16.43 -7.52
CA GLU A 74 8.82 17.55 -7.55
C GLU A 74 8.40 18.64 -8.56
N GLU A 75 7.86 18.26 -9.70
CA GLU A 75 7.24 19.17 -10.68
C GLU A 75 6.03 19.92 -10.07
N ARG A 76 5.29 19.28 -9.17
CA ARG A 76 3.99 19.77 -8.67
C ARG A 76 4.03 20.33 -7.25
N LYS A 77 5.20 20.32 -6.60
CA LYS A 77 5.38 20.82 -5.22
C LYS A 77 4.98 22.29 -5.02
N GLY A 78 4.98 23.10 -6.08
CA GLY A 78 4.51 24.48 -6.05
C GLY A 78 3.01 24.59 -5.69
N MET A 79 2.18 23.72 -6.26
CA MET A 79 0.74 23.67 -5.98
C MET A 79 0.46 23.28 -4.53
N PHE A 80 1.26 22.37 -3.97
CA PHE A 80 1.16 22.01 -2.54
C PHE A 80 1.33 23.23 -1.62
N LYS A 81 2.32 24.09 -1.92
CA LYS A 81 2.61 25.29 -1.12
C LYS A 81 1.57 26.40 -1.28
N GLN A 82 1.00 26.53 -2.48
CA GLN A 82 0.08 27.62 -2.81
C GLN A 82 -1.37 27.29 -2.44
N GLU A 83 -1.82 26.07 -2.71
CA GLU A 83 -3.21 25.65 -2.53
C GLU A 83 -3.45 24.93 -1.19
N GLY A 84 -2.38 24.54 -0.48
CA GLY A 84 -2.47 23.79 0.78
C GLY A 84 -3.15 22.43 0.64
N GLY A 85 -3.30 21.93 -0.59
CA GLY A 85 -4.01 20.71 -0.93
C GLY A 85 -3.23 19.44 -0.57
N LYS A 86 -3.96 18.36 -0.28
CA LYS A 86 -3.39 17.01 -0.13
C LYS A 86 -3.70 16.22 -1.39
N TRP A 87 -2.69 15.54 -1.93
CA TRP A 87 -2.88 14.60 -3.03
C TRP A 87 -3.19 13.21 -2.48
N THR A 88 -4.06 12.51 -3.18
CA THR A 88 -4.34 11.10 -2.96
C THR A 88 -4.51 10.46 -4.32
N GLU A 89 -4.31 9.15 -4.40
CA GLU A 89 -4.68 8.41 -5.59
C GLU A 89 -6.15 8.55 -5.90
N VAL A 90 -6.48 8.52 -7.20
CA VAL A 90 -7.85 8.68 -7.71
C VAL A 90 -8.79 7.64 -7.09
N VAL A 91 -8.33 6.40 -6.97
CA VAL A 91 -9.09 5.32 -6.31
C VAL A 91 -9.46 5.63 -4.86
N GLY A 92 -8.63 6.41 -4.16
CA GLY A 92 -8.88 6.83 -2.79
C GLY A 92 -10.08 7.77 -2.67
N VAL A 93 -10.31 8.61 -3.68
CA VAL A 93 -11.43 9.57 -3.73
C VAL A 93 -12.78 8.83 -3.73
N GLY A 94 -12.88 7.71 -4.47
CA GLY A 94 -14.04 6.82 -4.42
C GLY A 94 -15.33 7.42 -5.00
N THR A 95 -15.25 8.36 -5.93
CA THR A 95 -16.40 9.06 -6.54
C THR A 95 -17.01 8.35 -7.76
N GLY A 96 -16.48 7.16 -8.12
CA GLY A 96 -16.92 6.38 -9.28
C GLY A 96 -17.54 5.05 -8.86
N SER A 97 -16.88 3.96 -9.21
CA SER A 97 -17.21 2.60 -8.78
C SER A 97 -16.92 2.37 -7.29
N PRO A 98 -17.56 1.37 -6.63
CA PRO A 98 -17.17 0.95 -5.30
C PRO A 98 -15.66 0.67 -5.22
N ALA A 99 -14.95 1.50 -4.46
CA ALA A 99 -13.49 1.44 -4.37
C ALA A 99 -13.05 0.78 -3.07
N LEU A 100 -12.05 -0.10 -3.17
CA LEU A 100 -11.39 -0.75 -2.04
C LEU A 100 -9.88 -0.53 -2.14
N VAL A 101 -9.29 0.01 -1.06
CA VAL A 101 -7.85 0.16 -0.88
C VAL A 101 -7.36 -0.84 0.17
N VAL A 102 -6.42 -1.69 -0.22
CA VAL A 102 -5.85 -2.74 0.63
C VAL A 102 -4.44 -2.37 1.07
N SER A 103 -4.21 -2.35 2.37
CA SER A 103 -2.89 -2.16 3.00
C SER A 103 -2.43 -3.46 3.65
N ALA A 104 -1.36 -4.06 3.15
CA ALA A 104 -0.79 -5.28 3.70
C ALA A 104 0.35 -4.96 4.68
N PHE A 105 0.10 -5.15 5.97
CA PHE A 105 1.06 -5.04 7.06
C PHE A 105 1.75 -6.37 7.41
N MET A 106 1.58 -7.41 6.60
CA MET A 106 2.17 -8.74 6.83
C MET A 106 3.70 -8.78 7.05
N PRO A 107 4.50 -7.90 6.41
CA PRO A 107 5.94 -7.82 6.67
C PRO A 107 6.31 -7.18 8.02
N PHE A 108 5.38 -6.46 8.67
CA PHE A 108 5.63 -5.79 9.94
C PHE A 108 5.45 -6.77 11.09
N LYS A 109 6.56 -7.29 11.59
CA LYS A 109 6.59 -8.12 12.80
C LYS A 109 6.58 -7.23 14.04
N VAL A 110 5.59 -7.41 14.91
CA VAL A 110 5.55 -6.70 16.19
C VAL A 110 6.22 -7.57 17.25
N GLU A 111 7.48 -7.26 17.55
CA GLU A 111 8.26 -7.99 18.56
C GLU A 111 7.98 -7.52 20.00
N GLY A 112 7.08 -6.53 20.17
CA GLY A 112 6.89 -5.65 21.34
C GLY A 112 6.73 -6.29 22.73
N ASP A 113 7.77 -6.96 23.21
CA ASP A 113 7.95 -7.34 24.60
C ASP A 113 8.79 -6.26 25.31
N PHE A 114 8.09 -5.40 26.05
CA PHE A 114 8.70 -4.33 26.83
C PHE A 114 8.92 -4.75 28.30
N GLY A 115 9.02 -6.06 28.58
CA GLY A 115 9.11 -6.62 29.93
C GLY A 115 7.76 -7.08 30.51
N PHE A 116 6.70 -7.05 29.70
CA PHE A 116 5.35 -7.48 30.07
C PHE A 116 4.87 -8.73 29.30
N GLY A 117 5.76 -9.31 28.50
CA GLY A 117 5.44 -10.39 27.57
C GLY A 117 4.99 -9.88 26.21
N ARG A 118 4.88 -10.79 25.26
CA ARG A 118 4.49 -10.49 23.88
C ARG A 118 3.02 -10.09 23.75
N PRO A 119 2.68 -9.18 22.82
CA PRO A 119 1.29 -8.79 22.59
C PRO A 119 0.47 -9.97 22.08
N GLN A 120 -0.75 -10.14 22.59
CA GLN A 120 -1.71 -11.13 22.11
C GLN A 120 -2.56 -10.62 20.95
N LEU A 121 -2.68 -9.29 20.81
CA LEU A 121 -3.43 -8.61 19.77
C LEU A 121 -2.65 -7.39 19.32
N VAL A 122 -2.53 -7.23 18.01
CA VAL A 122 -2.07 -6.02 17.35
C VAL A 122 -3.09 -5.73 16.26
N MET A 123 -3.66 -4.53 16.30
CA MET A 123 -4.64 -4.11 15.32
C MET A 123 -4.19 -2.76 14.75
N PRO A 124 -3.92 -2.67 13.44
CA PRO A 124 -3.69 -1.38 12.83
C PRO A 124 -5.01 -0.58 12.91
N TRP A 125 -4.91 0.63 13.43
CA TRP A 125 -6.05 1.53 13.55
C TRP A 125 -5.83 2.75 12.68
N ILE A 126 -6.76 3.01 11.78
CA ILE A 126 -6.84 4.29 11.08
C ILE A 126 -8.06 5.05 11.55
N ARG A 127 -7.90 6.36 11.69
CA ARG A 127 -9.04 7.25 11.82
C ARG A 127 -9.73 7.31 10.46
N PRO A 128 -11.04 7.01 10.36
CA PRO A 128 -11.79 7.19 9.12
C PRO A 128 -11.64 8.64 8.63
N GLY A 129 -11.23 8.78 7.38
CA GLY A 129 -11.04 10.07 6.71
C GLY A 129 -12.28 10.50 5.92
N ARG A 130 -12.12 11.50 5.06
CA ARG A 130 -13.15 11.96 4.10
C ARG A 130 -13.06 11.25 2.74
N LEU A 131 -12.32 10.13 2.67
CA LEU A 131 -12.16 9.35 1.45
C LEU A 131 -13.40 8.47 1.23
N GLY A 132 -13.84 8.35 -0.03
CA GLY A 132 -15.02 7.54 -0.41
C GLY A 132 -14.73 6.06 -0.61
N SER A 133 -13.45 5.67 -0.61
CA SER A 133 -13.04 4.26 -0.71
C SER A 133 -13.14 3.53 0.63
N ALA A 134 -13.51 2.25 0.57
CA ALA A 134 -13.31 1.33 1.68
C ALA A 134 -11.81 1.10 1.91
N SER A 135 -11.41 0.96 3.17
CA SER A 135 -10.04 0.62 3.54
C SER A 135 -10.01 -0.73 4.23
N MET A 136 -9.14 -1.62 3.75
CA MET A 136 -8.89 -2.92 4.35
C MET A 136 -7.43 -3.02 4.76
N MET A 137 -7.20 -3.54 5.96
CA MET A 137 -5.87 -3.77 6.49
C MET A 137 -5.68 -5.24 6.78
N VAL A 138 -4.63 -5.81 6.20
CA VAL A 138 -4.22 -7.20 6.44
C VAL A 138 -3.01 -7.16 7.33
N ALA A 139 -3.12 -7.65 8.55
CA ALA A 139 -2.03 -7.68 9.52
C ALA A 139 -1.77 -9.12 9.96
N ARG A 140 -0.52 -9.39 10.30
CA ARG A 140 -0.08 -10.68 10.80
C ARG A 140 -0.58 -10.91 12.22
N SER A 141 -1.03 -12.12 12.54
CA SER A 141 -1.29 -12.54 13.91
C SER A 141 -0.01 -12.43 14.78
N PRO A 142 -0.04 -11.74 15.94
CA PRO A 142 1.10 -11.68 16.86
C PRO A 142 1.57 -13.03 17.40
N ARG A 143 0.73 -14.07 17.26
CA ARG A 143 1.06 -15.44 17.65
C ARG A 143 1.98 -16.15 16.66
N GLU A 144 2.13 -15.60 15.45
CA GLU A 144 2.97 -16.18 14.38
C GLU A 144 2.57 -17.62 14.00
N ASP A 145 1.28 -17.96 14.15
CA ASP A 145 0.71 -19.28 13.88
C ASP A 145 0.20 -19.47 12.44
N GLY A 146 0.38 -18.45 11.59
CA GLY A 146 -0.08 -18.44 10.21
C GLY A 146 -1.54 -18.02 10.01
N SER A 147 -2.22 -17.56 11.07
CA SER A 147 -3.54 -16.91 10.99
C SER A 147 -3.49 -15.42 10.65
#